data_AF-A0A539EM63-F1
#
_entry.id   AF-A0A539EM63-F1
#
_cell.length_a   1.000
_cell.length_b   1.000
_cell.length_c   1.000
_cell.angle_alpha   90.00
_cell.angle_beta   90.00
_cell.angle_gamma   90.00
#
_symmetry.space_group_name_H-M   'P 1'
#
loop_
_entity.id
_entity.type
_entity.pdbx_description
1 polymer ?
#
loop_
_entity_poly.entity_id
_entity_poly.type
_entity_poly.pdbx_seq_one_letter_code
_entity_poly.pdbx_strand_id
1 'polypeptide(L)'
;MAWEKHAGASTYAGLREVLREARVKHPHGLTVNLFIGPEGGFSDEEVELAECEGAALFSLGPTTLRAETAAVAACTVVLYELGAS
;
A
#
# COMPACT_ATOMS: atom_id res chain seq x y z
N MET A 1 2.39 -0.44 20.68
CA MET A 1 2.99 0.42 19.64
C MET A 1 1.92 0.82 18.61
N ALA A 2 2.10 1.89 17.83
CA ALA A 2 1.08 2.38 16.88
C ALA A 2 0.57 1.29 15.91
N TRP A 3 1.42 0.33 15.53
CA TRP A 3 1.07 -0.81 14.68
C TRP A 3 0.31 -1.96 15.38
N GLU A 4 0.11 -1.94 16.70
CA GLU A 4 -0.70 -2.97 17.40
C GLU A 4 -2.20 -2.62 17.41
N LYS A 5 -2.56 -1.35 17.25
CA LYS A 5 -3.97 -0.91 17.24
C LYS A 5 -4.63 -1.18 15.89
N HIS A 6 -3.87 -1.00 14.81
CA HIS A 6 -4.25 -1.43 13.48
C HIS A 6 -3.84 -2.89 13.34
N ALA A 7 -4.78 -3.81 13.63
CA ALA A 7 -4.61 -5.26 13.54
C ALA A 7 -3.65 -5.64 12.40
N GLY A 8 -2.43 -6.06 12.77
CA GLY A 8 -1.25 -5.98 11.91
C GLY A 8 -1.49 -6.48 10.50
N ALA A 9 -0.99 -5.75 9.48
CA ALA A 9 -0.97 -5.92 8.01
C ALA A 9 -2.02 -6.83 7.32
N SER A 10 -2.39 -7.98 7.89
CA SER A 10 -3.40 -8.94 7.50
C SER A 10 -4.85 -8.43 7.42
N THR A 11 -5.17 -7.20 7.87
CA THR A 11 -6.54 -6.65 7.77
C THR A 11 -6.79 -5.79 6.54
N TYR A 12 -5.73 -5.31 5.88
CA TYR A 12 -5.85 -4.55 4.64
C TYR A 12 -5.87 -5.45 3.42
N ALA A 13 -6.56 -5.00 2.36
CA ALA A 13 -6.51 -5.65 1.06
C ALA A 13 -5.06 -5.73 0.55
N GLY A 14 -4.74 -6.79 -0.20
CA GLY A 14 -3.41 -6.91 -0.79
C GLY A 14 -3.18 -5.84 -1.86
N LEU A 15 -1.96 -5.32 -1.98
CA LEU A 15 -1.64 -4.29 -2.98
C LEU A 15 -2.11 -4.66 -4.41
N ARG A 16 -2.00 -5.94 -4.77
CA ARG A 16 -2.49 -6.46 -6.06
C ARG A 16 -3.97 -6.19 -6.29
N GLU A 17 -4.80 -6.41 -5.28
CA GLU A 17 -6.24 -6.23 -5.35
C GLU A 17 -6.58 -4.74 -5.50
N VAL A 18 -5.96 -3.90 -4.67
CA VAL A 18 -6.08 -2.43 -4.73
C VAL A 18 -5.75 -1.90 -6.12
N LEU A 19 -4.64 -2.35 -6.72
CA LEU A 19 -4.22 -1.91 -8.06
C LEU A 19 -5.18 -2.37 -9.16
N ARG A 20 -5.77 -3.57 -9.04
CA ARG A 20 -6.75 -4.09 -10.00
C ARG A 20 -8.03 -3.27 -10.00
N GLU A 21 -8.54 -2.95 -8.82
CA GLU A 21 -9.71 -2.09 -8.68
C GLU A 21 -9.43 -0.69 -9.24
N ALA A 22 -8.28 -0.11 -8.92
CA ALA A 22 -7.87 1.19 -9.43
C ALA A 22 -7.78 1.19 -10.97
N ARG A 23 -7.20 0.13 -11.57
CA ARG A 23 -7.11 -0.01 -13.03
C ARG A 23 -8.48 -0.09 -13.71
N VAL A 24 -9.47 -0.75 -13.09
CA VAL A 24 -10.85 -0.77 -13.61
C VAL A 24 -11.47 0.62 -13.57
N LYS A 25 -11.23 1.38 -12.49
CA LYS A 25 -11.72 2.76 -12.33
C LYS A 25 -11.02 3.76 -13.27
N HIS A 26 -9.78 3.48 -13.67
CA HIS A 26 -8.94 4.35 -14.48
C HIS A 26 -8.45 3.67 -15.78
N PRO A 27 -9.35 3.42 -16.75
CA PRO A 27 -9.03 2.63 -17.95
C PRO A 27 -8.07 3.31 -18.94
N HIS A 28 -7.88 4.63 -18.81
CA HIS A 28 -7.04 5.42 -19.72
C HIS A 28 -5.61 5.66 -19.19
N GLY A 29 -5.27 5.08 -18.04
CA GLY A 29 -3.95 5.22 -17.42
C GLY A 29 -4.05 5.54 -15.93
N LEU A 30 -3.04 5.11 -15.18
CA LEU A 30 -2.96 5.26 -13.73
C LEU A 30 -1.57 5.75 -13.34
N THR A 31 -1.50 6.79 -12.51
CA THR A 31 -0.28 7.20 -11.82
C THR A 31 -0.36 6.69 -10.38
N VAL A 32 0.68 6.00 -9.92
CA VAL A 32 0.71 5.40 -8.58
C VAL A 32 1.77 6.11 -7.74
N ASN A 33 1.35 6.67 -6.61
CA ASN A 33 2.23 7.18 -5.57
C ASN A 33 2.24 6.18 -4.42
N LEU A 34 3.42 5.69 -4.03
CA LEU A 34 3.58 4.75 -2.93
C LEU A 34 4.17 5.47 -1.72
N PHE A 35 3.49 5.36 -0.57
CA PHE A 35 3.98 5.86 0.71
C PHE A 35 4.44 4.66 1.55
N ILE A 36 5.75 4.55 1.77
CA ILE A 36 6.35 3.50 2.57
C ILE A 36 6.94 4.16 3.82
N GLY A 37 6.38 3.82 4.98
CA GLY A 37 6.74 4.44 6.24
C GLY A 37 8.12 4.01 6.76
N PRO A 38 8.66 4.73 7.77
CA PRO A 38 9.86 4.32 8.49
C PRO A 38 9.60 3.04 9.30
N GLU A 39 10.61 2.50 9.97
CA GLU A 39 10.49 1.26 10.77
C GLU A 39 9.43 1.33 11.88
N GLY A 40 9.13 2.54 12.36
CA GLY A 40 8.06 2.80 13.34
C GLY A 40 6.65 2.86 12.74
N GLY A 41 6.51 2.81 11.41
CA GLY A 41 5.27 3.03 10.69
C GLY A 41 4.84 4.49 10.62
N PHE A 42 3.61 4.71 10.18
CA PHE A 42 2.90 5.99 10.26
C PHE A 42 2.12 6.07 11.58
N SER A 43 1.88 7.28 12.08
CA SER A 43 0.97 7.49 13.21
C SER A 43 -0.49 7.24 12.80
N ASP A 44 -1.35 7.02 13.79
CA ASP A 44 -2.79 6.81 13.53
C ASP A 44 -3.37 8.05 12.81
N GLU A 45 -2.95 9.27 13.19
CA GLU A 45 -3.37 10.52 12.56
C GLU A 45 -2.87 10.68 11.11
N GLU A 46 -1.65 10.22 10.80
CA GLU A 46 -1.11 10.24 9.44
C GLU A 46 -1.87 9.26 8.53
N VAL A 47 -2.23 8.10 9.05
CA VAL A 47 -3.03 7.09 8.34
C VAL A 47 -4.44 7.62 8.07
N GLU A 48 -5.11 8.16 9.10
CA GLU A 48 -6.44 8.76 8.96
C GLU A 48 -6.45 9.90 7.94
N LEU A 49 -5.43 10.78 7.98
CA LEU A 49 -5.29 11.86 7.01
C LEU A 49 -5.12 11.33 5.59
N ALA A 50 -4.27 10.31 5.39
CA ALA A 50 -4.06 9.72 4.08
C ALA A 50 -5.37 9.11 3.53
N GLU A 51 -6.12 8.39 4.34
CA GLU A 51 -7.43 7.85 3.94
C GLU A 51 -8.44 8.95 3.60
N CYS A 52 -8.48 10.04 4.39
CA CYS A 52 -9.36 11.19 4.12
C CYS A 52 -9.03 11.87 2.78
N GLU A 53 -7.76 11.92 2.40
CA GLU A 53 -7.28 12.42 1.11
C GLU A 53 -7.40 11.37 -0.02
N GLY A 54 -8.00 10.21 0.26
CA GLY A 54 -8.31 9.17 -0.73
C GLY A 54 -7.18 8.18 -1.01
N ALA A 55 -6.14 8.13 -0.16
CA ALA A 55 -5.14 7.08 -0.23
C ALA A 55 -5.75 5.73 0.15
N ALA A 56 -5.35 4.67 -0.58
CA ALA A 56 -5.74 3.32 -0.25
C ALA A 56 -4.70 2.67 0.68
N LEU A 57 -5.16 2.14 1.81
CA LEU A 57 -4.33 1.29 2.67
C LEU A 57 -4.21 -0.11 2.05
N PHE A 58 -3.02 -0.70 2.17
CA PHE A 58 -2.73 -2.00 1.58
C PHE A 58 -1.81 -2.85 2.45
N SER A 59 -1.81 -4.15 2.14
CA SER A 59 -0.90 -5.14 2.72
C SER A 59 0.07 -5.70 1.68
N LEU A 60 1.28 -6.04 2.13
CA LEU A 60 2.26 -6.85 1.39
C LEU A 60 2.32 -8.30 1.88
N GLY A 61 1.33 -8.71 2.68
CA GLY A 61 1.24 -10.05 3.26
C GLY A 61 1.37 -10.06 4.79
N PRO A 62 1.41 -11.26 5.38
CA PRO A 62 1.29 -11.43 6.83
C PRO A 62 2.57 -11.10 7.62
N THR A 63 3.71 -10.98 6.94
CA THR A 63 5.02 -10.74 7.58
C THR A 63 5.41 -9.28 7.54
N THR A 64 5.86 -8.74 8.67
CA THR A 64 6.48 -7.41 8.72
C THR A 64 7.78 -7.40 7.92
N LEU A 65 7.85 -6.55 6.89
CA LEU A 65 9.04 -6.32 6.08
C LEU A 65 9.81 -5.11 6.63
N ARG A 66 11.13 -5.09 6.41
CA ARG A 66 11.92 -3.86 6.58
C ARG A 66 11.50 -2.82 5.54
N ALA A 67 11.61 -1.54 5.87
CA ALA A 67 11.11 -0.44 5.02
C ALA A 67 11.65 -0.52 3.58
N GLU A 68 12.95 -0.78 3.41
CA GLU A 68 13.59 -0.89 2.09
C GLU A 68 13.09 -2.10 1.30
N THR A 69 12.83 -3.22 2.00
CA THR A 69 12.28 -4.44 1.38
C THR A 69 10.82 -4.23 0.97
N ALA A 70 10.03 -3.56 1.81
CA ALA A 70 8.65 -3.20 1.51
C ALA A 70 8.57 -2.31 0.27
N ALA A 71 9.46 -1.30 0.16
CA ALA A 71 9.51 -0.41 -1.00
C ALA A 71 9.82 -1.16 -2.30
N VAL A 72 10.85 -2.00 -2.33
CA VAL A 72 11.21 -2.79 -3.52
C VAL A 72 10.10 -3.78 -3.88
N ALA A 73 9.51 -4.45 -2.89
CA ALA A 73 8.41 -5.39 -3.12
C ALA A 73 7.17 -4.70 -3.69
N ALA A 74 6.76 -3.55 -3.12
CA ALA A 74 5.62 -2.78 -3.60
C ALA A 74 5.82 -2.29 -5.04
N CYS A 75 6.99 -1.72 -5.35
CA CYS A 75 7.34 -1.32 -6.71
C CYS A 75 7.29 -2.49 -7.69
N THR A 76 7.79 -3.67 -7.29
CA THR A 76 7.76 -4.88 -8.11
C THR A 76 6.33 -5.32 -8.41
N VAL A 77 5.43 -5.28 -7.42
CA VAL A 77 4.01 -5.61 -7.62
C VAL A 77 3.33 -4.61 -8.56
N VAL A 78 3.60 -3.30 -8.40
CA VAL A 78 3.09 -2.24 -9.29
C VAL A 78 3.54 -2.48 -10.73
N LEU A 79 4.83 -2.72 -10.94
CA LEU A 79 5.39 -2.99 -12.28
C LEU A 79 4.83 -4.29 -12.87
N TYR A 80 4.62 -5.32 -12.07
CA TYR A 80 4.06 -6.58 -12.54
C TYR A 80 2.59 -6.45 -12.98
N GLU A 81 1.75 -5.77 -12.20
CA GLU A 81 0.31 -5.65 -12.50
C GLU A 81 -0.01 -4.56 -13.54
N LEU A 82 0.82 -3.51 -13.64
CA LEU A 82 0.57 -2.33 -14.50
C LEU A 82 1.62 -2.07 -15.57
N GLY A 83 2.83 -2.62 -15.45
CA GLY A 83 3.96 -2.33 -16.34
C GLY A 83 4.03 -3.17 -17.61
N ALA A 84 3.24 -4.25 -17.71
CA ALA A 84 3.08 -4.99 -18.96
C ALA A 84 2.17 -4.18 -19.90
N SER A 85 2.79 -3.43 -20.79
CA SER A 85 2.17 -2.83 -21.99
C SER A 85 2.05 -3.86 -23.11
#